data_AF-A0A3M2SLV5-F1
#
_entry.id   AF-A0A3M2SLV5-F1
#
_cell.length_a   1.000
_cell.length_b   1.000
_cell.length_c   1.000
_cell.angle_alpha   90.00
_cell.angle_beta   90.00
_cell.angle_gamma   90.00
#
_symmetry.space_group_name_H-M   'P 1'
#
loop_
_entity.id
_entity.type
_entity.pdbx_description
1 polymer ?
#
loop_
_entity_poly.entity_id
_entity_poly.type
_entity_poly.pdbx_seq_one_letter_code
_entity_poly.pdbx_strand_id
1 'polypeptide(L)'
;MSAAILSSAFGGLLAGAITGGLEGAHGIRGWRWLFIVEGVATIGWAIVATFLLLDFPANTKHLTDRERAIAIARLQEDSVTVRGEGEKVGKMQSFILAFRDWRTWGFIFGYMVIVGSSTLSYFYPTLVHGLGYTSTVQAQYMTVPIYAIAFVCTAVSGYFADKISNYRGLVIAGWLAFSMITSIAVCVVYDFTARYALLVLMAAGLWASNAISLSFASSTFGSMDAEVRAVALALMNALGNLAQIYGAYLFPSDDAPKYLMGFGVISGILGFSVCVYIVMHVLVRRWKP
;
A
#
# COMPACT_ATOMS: atom_id res chain seq x y z
N MET A 1 3.66 6.02 0.29
CA MET A 1 2.36 5.32 0.44
C MET A 1 1.29 6.14 1.14
N SER A 2 1.64 7.03 2.07
CA SER A 2 0.66 7.82 2.83
C SER A 2 -0.30 8.64 1.95
N ALA A 3 0.18 9.16 0.81
CA ALA A 3 -0.64 9.86 -0.18
C ALA A 3 -1.73 8.96 -0.82
N ALA A 4 -1.43 7.67 -1.05
CA ALA A 4 -2.40 6.74 -1.63
C ALA A 4 -3.55 6.46 -0.64
N ILE A 5 -3.25 6.29 0.64
CA ILE A 5 -4.25 6.04 1.68
C ILE A 5 -5.14 7.28 1.89
N LEU A 6 -4.54 8.48 1.90
CA LEU A 6 -5.28 9.75 1.90
C LEU A 6 -6.20 9.83 0.69
N SER A 7 -5.70 9.54 -0.51
CA SER A 7 -6.50 9.54 -1.73
C SER A 7 -7.69 8.58 -1.62
N SER A 8 -7.50 7.39 -1.05
CA SER A 8 -8.60 6.42 -0.83
C SER A 8 -9.62 6.90 0.21
N ALA A 9 -9.18 7.55 1.30
CA ALA A 9 -10.07 8.14 2.30
C ALA A 9 -10.91 9.29 1.73
N PHE A 10 -10.27 10.20 0.99
CA PHE A 10 -10.96 11.31 0.32
C PHE A 10 -11.87 10.81 -0.81
N GLY A 11 -11.47 9.79 -1.55
CA GLY A 11 -12.29 9.17 -2.60
C GLY A 11 -13.60 8.59 -2.04
N GLY A 12 -13.55 7.87 -0.91
CA GLY A 12 -14.74 7.36 -0.24
C GLY A 12 -15.68 8.47 0.27
N LEU A 13 -15.10 9.57 0.78
CA LEU A 13 -15.86 10.72 1.28
C LEU A 13 -16.53 11.50 0.14
N LEU A 14 -15.79 11.78 -0.94
CA LEU A 14 -16.31 12.40 -2.16
C LEU A 14 -17.42 11.55 -2.79
N ALA A 15 -17.22 10.22 -2.86
CA ALA A 15 -18.22 9.32 -3.39
C ALA A 15 -19.53 9.37 -2.58
N GLY A 16 -19.44 9.31 -1.24
CA GLY A 16 -20.60 9.44 -0.35
C GLY A 16 -21.28 10.82 -0.43
N ALA A 17 -20.50 11.90 -0.53
CA ALA A 17 -21.02 13.27 -0.62
C ALA A 17 -21.74 13.52 -1.95
N ILE A 18 -21.17 13.06 -3.06
CA ILE A 18 -21.74 13.25 -4.41
C ILE A 18 -22.96 12.35 -4.60
N THR A 19 -22.90 11.09 -4.19
CA THR A 19 -24.08 10.21 -4.30
C THR A 19 -25.21 10.65 -3.36
N GLY A 20 -24.90 11.17 -2.17
CA GLY A 20 -25.93 11.69 -1.26
C GLY A 20 -26.52 13.05 -1.66
N GLY A 21 -25.74 13.94 -2.30
CA GLY A 21 -26.14 15.32 -2.58
C GLY A 21 -26.46 15.65 -4.05
N LEU A 22 -25.96 14.87 -5.00
CA LEU A 22 -26.07 15.11 -6.45
C LEU A 22 -26.76 13.98 -7.21
N GLU A 23 -27.35 13.00 -6.52
CA GLU A 23 -28.15 11.96 -7.17
C GLU A 23 -29.43 12.55 -7.78
N GLY A 24 -29.54 12.50 -9.12
CA GLY A 24 -30.64 13.09 -9.87
C GLY A 24 -30.48 14.58 -10.18
N ALA A 25 -29.42 15.23 -9.67
CA ALA A 25 -29.12 16.61 -10.00
C ALA A 25 -28.86 16.77 -11.50
N HIS A 26 -29.56 17.71 -12.13
CA HIS A 26 -29.57 17.93 -13.59
C HIS A 26 -29.94 16.67 -14.41
N GLY A 27 -30.69 15.72 -13.84
CA GLY A 27 -31.05 14.47 -14.51
C GLY A 27 -29.89 13.48 -14.66
N ILE A 28 -28.77 13.73 -13.98
CA ILE A 28 -27.56 12.92 -14.05
C ILE A 28 -27.47 12.04 -12.78
N ARG A 29 -27.13 10.76 -12.97
CA ARG A 29 -26.94 9.81 -11.87
C ARG A 29 -25.67 10.14 -11.09
N GLY A 30 -25.68 10.00 -9.76
CA GLY A 30 -24.57 10.40 -8.88
C GLY A 30 -23.21 9.80 -9.24
N TRP A 31 -23.17 8.57 -9.78
CA TRP A 31 -21.90 7.96 -10.25
C TRP A 31 -21.25 8.70 -11.41
N ARG A 32 -22.02 9.38 -12.28
CA ARG A 32 -21.47 10.20 -13.38
C ARG A 32 -20.91 11.51 -12.85
N TRP A 33 -21.56 12.09 -11.85
CA TRP A 33 -21.06 13.29 -11.17
C TRP A 33 -19.71 13.04 -10.50
N LEU A 34 -19.49 11.84 -9.96
CA LEU A 34 -18.21 11.44 -9.37
C LEU A 34 -17.07 11.56 -10.39
N PHE A 35 -17.23 10.99 -11.60
CA PHE A 35 -16.23 11.10 -12.67
C PHE A 35 -16.00 12.54 -13.14
N ILE A 36 -17.06 13.35 -13.23
CA ILE A 36 -16.96 14.74 -13.68
C ILE A 36 -16.18 15.57 -12.65
N VAL A 37 -16.56 15.49 -11.37
CA VAL A 37 -15.93 16.27 -10.29
C VAL A 37 -14.47 15.87 -10.12
N GLU A 38 -14.17 14.57 -10.07
CA GLU A 38 -12.81 14.06 -9.92
C GLU A 38 -11.95 14.44 -11.15
N GLY A 39 -12.49 14.31 -12.36
CA GLY A 39 -11.80 14.71 -13.59
C GLY A 39 -11.44 16.20 -13.62
N VAL A 40 -12.40 17.09 -13.29
CA VAL A 40 -12.16 18.54 -13.25
C VAL A 40 -11.15 18.92 -12.17
N ALA A 41 -11.25 18.32 -10.98
CA ALA A 41 -10.28 18.56 -9.91
C ALA A 41 -8.86 18.12 -10.33
N THR A 42 -8.73 16.99 -11.02
CA THR A 42 -7.44 16.48 -11.52
C THR A 42 -6.85 17.40 -12.58
N ILE A 43 -7.65 17.91 -13.52
CA ILE A 43 -7.21 18.88 -14.52
C ILE A 43 -6.77 20.19 -13.85
N GLY A 44 -7.55 20.68 -12.87
CA GLY A 44 -7.19 21.87 -12.10
C GLY A 44 -5.86 21.70 -11.37
N TRP A 45 -5.65 20.54 -10.72
CA TRP A 45 -4.39 20.22 -10.07
C TRP A 45 -3.25 20.06 -11.07
N ALA A 46 -3.49 19.51 -12.26
CA ALA A 46 -2.48 19.42 -13.31
C ALA A 46 -2.01 20.82 -13.76
N ILE A 47 -2.93 21.78 -13.94
CA ILE A 47 -2.58 23.17 -14.26
C ILE A 47 -1.77 23.79 -13.12
N VAL A 48 -2.23 23.67 -11.88
CA VAL A 48 -1.50 24.18 -10.70
C VAL A 48 -0.11 23.54 -10.58
N ALA A 49 -0.01 22.23 -10.83
CA ALA A 49 1.25 21.49 -10.84
C ALA A 49 2.20 22.00 -11.93
N THR A 50 1.72 22.40 -13.12
CA THR A 50 2.62 22.99 -14.14
C THR A 50 3.26 24.31 -13.71
N PHE A 51 2.67 25.05 -12.77
CA PHE A 51 3.26 26.27 -12.21
C PHE A 51 4.07 26.03 -10.93
N LEU A 52 3.73 25.02 -10.13
CA LEU A 52 4.41 24.70 -8.86
C LEU A 52 5.59 23.74 -9.03
N LEU A 53 5.50 22.74 -9.92
CA LEU A 53 6.61 21.84 -10.21
C LEU A 53 7.59 22.54 -11.14
N LEU A 54 8.66 23.04 -10.55
CA LEU A 54 9.88 23.35 -11.28
C LEU A 54 10.38 22.08 -11.98
N ASP A 55 10.58 22.15 -13.30
CA ASP A 55 11.24 21.10 -14.08
C ASP A 55 12.55 20.65 -13.41
N PHE A 56 13.01 19.42 -13.71
CA PHE A 56 14.28 18.86 -13.23
C PHE A 56 15.38 19.93 -13.14
N PRO A 57 16.25 19.93 -12.10
CA PRO A 57 17.30 20.96 -11.92
C PRO A 57 18.27 21.05 -13.10
N ALA A 58 18.22 20.13 -14.06
CA ALA A 58 18.95 20.21 -15.33
C ALA A 58 18.34 21.17 -16.37
N ASN A 59 17.05 21.54 -16.26
CA ASN A 59 16.33 22.31 -17.28
C ASN A 59 15.55 23.52 -16.73
N THR A 60 15.60 23.75 -15.42
CA THR A 60 14.87 24.84 -14.76
C THR A 60 15.54 26.20 -14.99
N LYS A 61 14.80 27.17 -15.52
CA LYS A 61 15.26 28.58 -15.66
C LYS A 61 15.17 29.41 -14.36
N HIS A 62 14.61 28.84 -13.29
CA HIS A 62 14.29 29.54 -12.05
C HIS A 62 15.29 29.30 -10.90
N LEU A 63 16.33 28.50 -11.11
CA LEU A 63 17.37 28.23 -10.11
C LEU A 63 18.65 28.96 -10.49
N THR A 64 19.25 29.66 -9.53
CA THR A 64 20.58 30.24 -9.68
C THR A 64 21.61 29.11 -9.81
N ASP A 65 22.73 29.31 -10.52
CA ASP A 65 23.75 28.26 -10.73
C ASP A 65 24.23 27.60 -9.42
N ARG A 66 24.30 28.39 -8.33
CA ARG A 66 24.64 27.90 -6.99
C ARG A 66 23.55 27.02 -6.37
N GLU A 67 22.28 27.39 -6.51
CA GLU A 67 21.14 26.61 -6.00
C GLU A 67 20.96 25.32 -6.81
N ARG A 68 21.22 25.39 -8.12
CA ARG A 68 21.27 24.24 -9.01
C ARG A 68 22.38 23.28 -8.59
N ALA A 69 23.57 23.77 -8.30
CA ALA A 69 24.68 22.94 -7.80
C ALA A 69 24.34 22.29 -6.44
N ILE A 70 23.71 23.02 -5.53
CA ILE A 70 23.26 22.47 -4.22
C ILE A 70 22.13 21.46 -4.41
N ALA A 71 21.19 21.68 -5.32
CA ALA A 71 20.10 20.76 -5.62
C ALA A 71 20.63 19.47 -6.27
N ILE A 72 21.61 19.57 -7.17
CA ILE A 72 22.30 18.42 -7.77
C ILE A 72 23.11 17.67 -6.70
N ALA A 73 23.85 18.38 -5.86
CA ALA A 73 24.60 17.78 -4.76
C ALA A 73 23.67 17.05 -3.77
N ARG A 74 22.52 17.66 -3.42
CA ARG A 74 21.50 17.02 -2.58
C ARG A 74 20.83 15.84 -3.27
N LEU A 75 20.55 15.90 -4.57
CA LEU A 75 20.04 14.76 -5.32
C LEU A 75 21.07 13.61 -5.37
N GLN A 76 22.35 13.92 -5.47
CA GLN A 76 23.46 12.95 -5.40
C GLN A 76 23.63 12.36 -3.99
N GLU A 77 23.38 13.15 -2.95
CA GLU A 77 23.48 12.76 -1.54
C GLU A 77 22.25 11.98 -1.05
N ASP A 78 21.04 12.36 -1.50
CA ASP A 78 19.75 11.70 -1.22
C ASP A 78 19.55 10.45 -2.10
N SER A 79 20.26 10.37 -3.24
CA SER A 79 20.57 9.10 -3.90
C SER A 79 21.63 8.33 -3.09
N VAL A 80 21.27 7.94 -1.87
CA VAL A 80 22.10 7.07 -1.03
C VAL A 80 22.49 5.85 -1.87
N THR A 81 23.76 5.82 -2.26
CA THR A 81 24.47 4.82 -3.08
C THR A 81 24.06 4.70 -4.56
N VAL A 82 24.36 5.70 -5.39
CA VAL A 82 25.03 5.37 -6.67
C VAL A 82 26.48 5.05 -6.31
N ARG A 83 26.71 3.86 -5.74
CA ARG A 83 28.05 3.43 -5.35
C ARG A 83 28.79 3.05 -6.62
N GLY A 84 29.43 4.05 -7.21
CA GLY A 84 30.35 3.90 -8.32
C GLY A 84 29.68 3.87 -9.68
N GLU A 85 30.24 4.66 -10.59
CA GLU A 85 30.34 4.36 -12.01
C GLU A 85 31.12 3.04 -12.22
N GLY A 86 30.65 1.94 -11.62
CA GLY A 86 31.06 0.58 -11.99
C GLY A 86 30.36 0.21 -13.29
N GLU A 87 31.02 -0.61 -14.11
CA GLU A 87 30.50 -1.09 -15.40
C GLU A 87 28.99 -1.33 -15.34
N LYS A 88 28.24 -0.65 -16.21
CA LYS A 88 26.81 -0.90 -16.42
C LYS A 88 26.65 -2.39 -16.70
N VAL A 89 26.32 -3.17 -15.67
CA VAL A 89 26.00 -4.58 -15.79
C VAL A 89 24.83 -4.62 -16.76
N GLY A 90 25.03 -5.17 -17.96
CA GLY A 90 24.06 -5.02 -19.06
C GLY A 90 22.65 -5.36 -18.58
N LYS A 91 21.62 -4.64 -19.05
CA LYS A 91 20.22 -4.73 -18.55
C LYS A 91 19.73 -6.16 -18.29
N MET A 92 20.18 -7.11 -19.12
CA MET A 92 19.87 -8.54 -19.03
C MET A 92 20.63 -9.27 -17.93
N GLN A 93 21.90 -8.94 -17.68
CA GLN A 93 22.66 -9.45 -16.53
C GLN A 93 22.13 -8.88 -15.21
N SER A 94 21.78 -7.60 -15.15
CA SER A 94 21.13 -7.00 -13.97
C SER A 94 19.80 -7.69 -13.64
N PHE A 95 19.03 -8.06 -14.67
CA PHE A 95 17.80 -8.85 -14.51
C PHE A 95 18.07 -10.26 -13.97
N ILE A 96 19.06 -10.96 -14.52
CA ILE A 96 19.45 -12.30 -14.06
C ILE A 96 19.98 -12.25 -12.61
N LEU A 97 20.75 -11.22 -12.26
CA LEU A 97 21.28 -11.03 -10.91
C LEU A 97 20.14 -10.81 -9.89
N ALA A 98 19.18 -9.94 -10.23
CA ALA A 98 18.00 -9.67 -9.41
C ALA A 98 17.14 -10.93 -9.23
N PHE A 99 16.97 -11.73 -10.29
CA PHE A 99 16.16 -12.95 -10.29
C PHE A 99 16.85 -14.12 -9.56
N ARG A 100 18.17 -14.19 -9.61
CA ARG A 100 18.97 -15.23 -8.93
C ARG A 100 19.15 -14.95 -7.44
N ASP A 101 18.90 -13.72 -7.00
CA ASP A 101 18.99 -13.38 -5.58
C ASP A 101 17.81 -13.96 -4.79
N TRP A 102 18.14 -14.86 -3.85
CA TRP A 102 17.19 -15.48 -2.95
C TRP A 102 16.45 -14.45 -2.07
N ARG A 103 17.06 -13.29 -1.80
CA ARG A 103 16.44 -12.17 -1.07
C ARG A 103 15.22 -11.64 -1.81
N THR A 104 15.35 -11.46 -3.12
CA THR A 104 14.27 -10.95 -3.98
C THR A 104 13.03 -11.84 -3.86
N TRP A 105 13.21 -13.16 -3.89
CA TRP A 105 12.09 -14.10 -3.83
C TRP A 105 11.32 -14.07 -2.52
N GLY A 106 11.98 -14.05 -1.35
CA GLY A 106 11.18 -14.01 -0.11
C GLY A 106 10.54 -12.65 0.16
N PHE A 107 11.09 -11.54 -0.35
CA PHE A 107 10.36 -10.26 -0.39
C PHE A 107 9.18 -10.29 -1.37
N ILE A 108 9.33 -10.93 -2.54
CA ILE A 108 8.22 -11.16 -3.48
C ILE A 108 7.10 -11.96 -2.79
N PHE A 109 7.41 -13.10 -2.18
CA PHE A 109 6.39 -13.94 -1.54
C PHE A 109 5.72 -13.21 -0.37
N GLY A 110 6.49 -12.56 0.51
CA GLY A 110 5.93 -11.77 1.61
C GLY A 110 5.04 -10.63 1.12
N TYR A 111 5.47 -9.90 0.10
CA TYR A 111 4.71 -8.78 -0.45
C TYR A 111 3.47 -9.24 -1.23
N MET A 112 3.57 -10.34 -1.98
CA MET A 112 2.45 -10.95 -2.71
C MET A 112 1.30 -11.31 -1.78
N VAL A 113 1.61 -11.86 -0.61
CA VAL A 113 0.62 -12.13 0.42
C VAL A 113 -0.02 -10.85 0.97
N ILE A 114 0.79 -9.83 1.30
CA ILE A 114 0.26 -8.57 1.86
C ILE A 114 -0.69 -7.91 0.85
N VAL A 115 -0.28 -7.85 -0.42
CA VAL A 115 -1.10 -7.30 -1.51
C VAL A 115 -2.35 -8.14 -1.75
N GLY A 116 -2.22 -9.48 -1.71
CA GLY A 116 -3.35 -10.40 -1.80
C GLY A 116 -4.39 -10.16 -0.72
N SER A 117 -3.96 -10.01 0.54
CA SER A 117 -4.86 -9.66 1.65
C SER A 117 -5.40 -8.24 1.54
N SER A 118 -4.65 -7.32 0.92
CA SER A 118 -5.10 -5.93 0.70
C SER A 118 -6.29 -5.84 -0.25
N THR A 119 -6.53 -6.86 -1.09
CA THR A 119 -7.72 -6.99 -1.95
C THR A 119 -9.03 -6.91 -1.17
N LEU A 120 -9.01 -7.19 0.15
CA LEU A 120 -10.12 -6.95 1.05
C LEU A 120 -10.69 -5.52 0.95
N SER A 121 -9.85 -4.53 0.61
CA SER A 121 -10.27 -3.14 0.47
C SER A 121 -11.37 -2.92 -0.56
N TYR A 122 -11.41 -3.76 -1.61
CA TYR A 122 -12.48 -3.73 -2.62
C TYR A 122 -13.81 -4.23 -2.06
N PHE A 123 -13.77 -5.07 -1.03
CA PHE A 123 -14.94 -5.66 -0.40
C PHE A 123 -15.42 -4.89 0.83
N TYR A 124 -14.74 -3.82 1.27
CA TYR A 124 -15.21 -3.03 2.41
C TYR A 124 -16.65 -2.52 2.25
N PRO A 125 -17.08 -1.97 1.10
CA PRO A 125 -18.47 -1.55 0.93
C PRO A 125 -19.45 -2.72 1.09
N THR A 126 -19.12 -3.88 0.50
CA THR A 126 -19.93 -5.10 0.56
C THR A 126 -20.01 -5.65 1.99
N LEU A 127 -18.88 -5.70 2.71
CA LEU A 127 -18.81 -6.16 4.09
C LEU A 127 -19.61 -5.25 5.01
N VAL A 128 -19.48 -3.93 4.85
CA VAL A 128 -20.24 -2.95 5.63
C VAL A 128 -21.73 -3.04 5.32
N HIS A 129 -22.13 -3.23 4.06
CA HIS A 129 -23.53 -3.46 3.71
C HIS A 129 -24.10 -4.73 4.40
N GLY A 130 -23.30 -5.80 4.47
CA GLY A 130 -23.64 -7.02 5.21
C GLY A 130 -23.80 -6.84 6.73
N LEU A 131 -23.32 -5.72 7.30
CA LEU A 131 -23.48 -5.38 8.73
C LEU A 131 -24.78 -4.63 9.05
N GLY A 132 -25.70 -4.50 8.09
CA GLY A 132 -27.02 -3.88 8.30
C GLY A 132 -27.12 -2.42 7.87
N TYR A 133 -26.07 -1.85 7.28
CA TYR A 133 -26.11 -0.52 6.67
C TYR A 133 -26.78 -0.62 5.28
N THR A 134 -28.11 -0.50 5.25
CA THR A 134 -28.98 -0.72 4.08
C THR A 134 -28.85 0.31 2.97
N SER A 135 -28.27 1.49 3.23
CA SER A 135 -28.01 2.49 2.20
C SER A 135 -26.58 2.37 1.68
N THR A 136 -26.42 2.20 0.36
CA THR A 136 -25.12 2.23 -0.34
C THR A 136 -24.28 3.46 0.02
N VAL A 137 -24.94 4.59 0.24
CA VAL A 137 -24.34 5.85 0.69
C VAL A 137 -23.75 5.71 2.10
N GLN A 138 -24.49 5.14 3.06
CA GLN A 138 -23.98 4.90 4.42
C GLN A 138 -22.81 3.91 4.43
N ALA A 139 -22.86 2.87 3.60
CA ALA A 139 -21.77 1.92 3.46
C ALA A 139 -20.48 2.60 2.96
N GLN A 140 -20.58 3.50 1.97
CA GLN A 140 -19.44 4.29 1.48
C GLN A 140 -18.90 5.24 2.55
N TYR A 141 -19.77 5.95 3.27
CA TYR A 141 -19.34 6.80 4.39
C TYR A 141 -18.58 6.01 5.46
N MET A 142 -19.02 4.79 5.76
CA MET A 142 -18.35 3.93 6.74
C MET A 142 -17.04 3.32 6.23
N THR A 143 -16.70 3.44 4.95
CA THR A 143 -15.33 3.14 4.49
C THR A 143 -14.34 4.25 4.83
N VAL A 144 -14.79 5.49 5.02
CA VAL A 144 -13.91 6.64 5.30
C VAL A 144 -13.16 6.48 6.63
N PRO A 145 -13.79 6.12 7.76
CA PRO A 145 -13.07 5.89 9.01
C PRO A 145 -12.05 4.74 8.93
N ILE A 146 -12.32 3.71 8.12
CA ILE A 146 -11.40 2.59 7.89
C ILE A 146 -10.08 3.12 7.32
N TYR A 147 -10.13 3.92 6.25
CA TYR A 147 -8.94 4.48 5.62
C TYR A 147 -8.28 5.58 6.46
N ALA A 148 -9.05 6.41 7.16
CA ALA A 148 -8.52 7.47 8.02
C ALA A 148 -7.69 6.89 9.18
N ILE A 149 -8.19 5.86 9.85
CA ILE A 149 -7.45 5.18 10.93
C ILE A 149 -6.26 4.43 10.35
N ALA A 150 -6.42 3.76 9.21
CA ALA A 150 -5.31 3.11 8.53
C ALA A 150 -4.19 4.10 8.15
N PHE A 151 -4.54 5.32 7.73
CA PHE A 151 -3.57 6.37 7.45
C PHE A 151 -2.77 6.77 8.69
N VAL A 152 -3.46 7.06 9.81
CA VAL A 152 -2.80 7.43 11.08
C VAL A 152 -1.89 6.31 11.56
N CYS A 153 -2.38 5.06 11.59
CA CYS A 153 -1.59 3.91 11.99
C CYS A 153 -0.38 3.68 11.06
N THR A 154 -0.54 3.87 9.75
CA THR A 154 0.56 3.75 8.78
C THR A 154 1.59 4.85 8.98
N ALA A 155 1.17 6.09 9.20
CA ALA A 155 2.07 7.22 9.44
C ALA A 155 2.87 7.05 10.74
N VAL A 156 2.19 6.69 11.83
CA VAL A 156 2.82 6.41 13.13
C VAL A 156 3.78 5.24 13.00
N SER A 157 3.37 4.14 12.38
CA SER A 157 4.21 2.95 12.23
C SER A 157 5.40 3.21 11.31
N GLY A 158 5.26 4.04 10.27
CA GLY A 158 6.37 4.50 9.45
C GLY A 158 7.39 5.28 10.26
N TYR A 159 6.94 6.25 11.06
CA TYR A 159 7.81 7.04 11.95
C TYR A 159 8.57 6.15 12.96
N PHE A 160 7.88 5.18 13.57
CA PHE A 160 8.52 4.23 14.48
C PHE A 160 9.46 3.25 13.75
N ALA A 161 9.11 2.80 12.54
CA ALA A 161 9.94 1.90 11.74
C ALA A 161 11.24 2.58 11.27
N ASP A 162 11.24 3.90 11.10
CA ASP A 162 12.45 4.67 10.80
C ASP A 162 13.33 4.85 12.03
N LYS A 163 12.73 5.12 13.20
CA LYS A 163 13.48 5.21 14.47
C LYS A 163 14.05 3.85 14.91
N ILE A 164 13.38 2.75 14.56
CA ILE A 164 13.75 1.38 14.93
C ILE A 164 14.17 0.59 13.67
N SER A 165 15.06 1.16 12.86
CA SER A 165 15.50 0.57 11.59
C SER A 165 16.03 -0.87 11.71
N ASN A 166 16.57 -1.25 12.86
CA ASN A 166 17.10 -2.58 13.09
C ASN A 166 16.02 -3.67 13.28
N TYR A 167 14.77 -3.32 13.65
CA TYR A 167 13.70 -4.28 13.96
C TYR A 167 12.52 -4.23 12.96
N ARG A 168 12.70 -3.60 11.80
CA ARG A 168 11.66 -3.42 10.76
C ARG A 168 10.92 -4.71 10.39
N GLY A 169 11.64 -5.83 10.22
CA GLY A 169 11.02 -7.13 9.93
C GLY A 169 10.09 -7.66 11.03
N LEU A 170 10.42 -7.41 12.32
CA LEU A 170 9.56 -7.80 13.45
C LEU A 170 8.36 -6.87 13.60
N VAL A 171 8.51 -5.58 13.27
CA VAL A 171 7.39 -4.63 13.23
C VAL A 171 6.38 -5.04 12.15
N ILE A 172 6.86 -5.46 10.97
CA ILE A 172 6.00 -6.01 9.90
C ILE A 172 5.29 -7.27 10.39
N ALA A 173 6.03 -8.22 10.95
CA ALA A 173 5.46 -9.46 11.47
C ALA A 173 4.43 -9.22 12.59
N GLY A 174 4.67 -8.24 13.46
CA GLY A 174 3.73 -7.84 14.52
C GLY A 174 2.43 -7.28 13.97
N TRP A 175 2.50 -6.39 12.97
CA TRP A 175 1.30 -5.86 12.31
C TRP A 175 0.53 -6.93 11.56
N LEU A 176 1.22 -7.86 10.89
CA LEU A 176 0.57 -8.98 10.19
C LEU A 176 -0.08 -9.98 11.16
N ALA A 177 0.57 -10.27 12.29
CA ALA A 177 0.01 -11.10 13.34
C ALA A 177 -1.22 -10.43 13.97
N PHE A 178 -1.17 -9.12 14.18
CA PHE A 178 -2.33 -8.35 14.63
C PHE A 178 -3.48 -8.44 13.63
N SER A 179 -3.22 -8.21 12.34
CA SER A 179 -4.22 -8.37 11.27
C SER A 179 -4.81 -9.79 11.23
N MET A 180 -3.98 -10.83 11.41
CA MET A 180 -4.40 -12.23 11.46
C MET A 180 -5.31 -12.52 12.66
N ILE A 181 -4.98 -12.00 13.85
CA ILE A 181 -5.82 -12.16 15.04
C ILE A 181 -7.16 -11.46 14.82
N THR A 182 -7.15 -10.24 14.27
CA THR A 182 -8.38 -9.50 13.99
C THR A 182 -9.24 -10.18 12.91
N SER A 183 -8.66 -10.78 11.87
CA SER A 183 -9.42 -11.52 10.86
C SER A 183 -10.09 -12.77 11.44
N ILE A 184 -9.41 -13.48 12.34
CA ILE A 184 -10.00 -14.61 13.07
C ILE A 184 -11.11 -14.12 14.01
N ALA A 185 -10.89 -13.01 14.71
CA ALA A 185 -11.89 -12.44 15.64
C ALA A 185 -13.17 -12.02 14.92
N VAL A 186 -13.09 -11.47 13.69
CA VAL A 186 -14.27 -11.12 12.87
C VAL A 186 -15.17 -12.34 12.63
N CYS A 187 -14.59 -13.53 12.44
CA CYS A 187 -15.35 -14.77 12.22
C CYS A 187 -16.12 -15.22 13.46
N VAL A 188 -15.61 -14.94 14.66
CA VAL A 188 -16.16 -15.42 15.94
C VAL A 188 -17.19 -14.44 16.53
N VAL A 189 -16.96 -13.14 16.36
CA VAL A 189 -17.84 -12.11 16.91
C VAL A 189 -19.14 -12.04 16.12
N TYR A 190 -20.28 -11.90 16.80
CA TYR A 190 -21.61 -11.79 16.19
C TYR A 190 -22.18 -10.36 16.19
N ASP A 191 -21.62 -9.49 17.03
CA ASP A 191 -22.06 -8.09 17.14
C ASP A 191 -21.58 -7.26 15.92
N PHE A 192 -22.50 -6.50 15.32
CA PHE A 192 -22.26 -5.71 14.11
C PHE A 192 -21.24 -4.58 14.35
N THR A 193 -21.30 -3.92 15.50
CA THR A 193 -20.41 -2.81 15.86
C THR A 193 -19.00 -3.31 16.10
N ALA A 194 -18.89 -4.41 16.84
CA ALA A 194 -17.60 -5.04 17.12
C ALA A 194 -16.93 -5.58 15.84
N ARG A 195 -17.70 -6.15 14.90
CA ARG A 195 -17.18 -6.56 13.58
C ARG A 195 -16.63 -5.38 12.79
N TYR A 196 -17.34 -4.26 12.75
CA TYR A 196 -16.86 -3.07 12.07
C TYR A 196 -15.53 -2.56 12.66
N ALA A 197 -15.44 -2.49 14.00
CA ALA A 197 -14.21 -2.10 14.67
C ALA A 197 -13.05 -3.06 14.34
N LEU A 198 -13.29 -4.36 14.30
CA LEU A 198 -12.28 -5.34 13.92
C LEU A 198 -11.84 -5.22 12.46
N LEU A 199 -12.75 -4.89 11.53
CA LEU A 199 -12.41 -4.60 10.14
C LEU A 199 -11.51 -3.37 10.02
N VAL A 200 -11.79 -2.30 10.79
CA VAL A 200 -10.95 -1.10 10.85
C VAL A 200 -9.54 -1.43 11.35
N LEU A 201 -9.44 -2.21 12.44
CA LEU A 201 -8.16 -2.60 13.02
C LEU A 201 -7.34 -3.50 12.07
N MET A 202 -8.00 -4.45 11.42
CA MET A 202 -7.38 -5.30 10.42
C MET A 202 -6.85 -4.47 9.25
N ALA A 203 -7.67 -3.57 8.70
CA ALA A 203 -7.28 -2.66 7.61
C ALA A 203 -6.03 -1.85 7.98
N ALA A 204 -6.01 -1.28 9.19
CA ALA A 204 -4.88 -0.50 9.66
C ALA A 204 -3.56 -1.30 9.65
N GLY A 205 -3.60 -2.56 10.09
CA GLY A 205 -2.41 -3.42 10.06
C GLY A 205 -1.97 -3.84 8.66
N LEU A 206 -2.90 -4.09 7.73
CA LEU A 206 -2.55 -4.40 6.33
C LEU A 206 -1.88 -3.21 5.64
N TRP A 207 -2.45 -2.00 5.76
CA TRP A 207 -1.89 -0.81 5.12
C TRP A 207 -0.53 -0.41 5.74
N ALA A 208 -0.39 -0.54 7.07
CA ALA A 208 0.87 -0.27 7.75
C ALA A 208 1.97 -1.27 7.34
N SER A 209 1.65 -2.57 7.32
CA SER A 209 2.61 -3.61 6.92
C SER A 209 3.02 -3.48 5.45
N ASN A 210 2.11 -3.08 4.55
CA ASN A 210 2.42 -2.85 3.14
C ASN A 210 3.48 -1.73 2.97
N ALA A 211 3.26 -0.58 3.62
CA ALA A 211 4.18 0.55 3.58
C ALA A 211 5.58 0.21 4.11
N ILE A 212 5.64 -0.47 5.26
CA ILE A 212 6.91 -0.83 5.90
C ILE A 212 7.62 -1.93 5.11
N SER A 213 6.89 -2.87 4.51
CA SER A 213 7.48 -3.91 3.65
C SER A 213 8.21 -3.31 2.45
N LEU A 214 7.58 -2.36 1.75
CA LEU A 214 8.21 -1.73 0.59
C LEU A 214 9.47 -0.95 0.99
N SER A 215 9.40 -0.22 2.11
CA SER A 215 10.56 0.48 2.69
C SER A 215 11.68 -0.50 3.09
N PHE A 216 11.33 -1.62 3.72
CA PHE A 216 12.27 -2.64 4.15
C PHE A 216 12.95 -3.33 2.96
N ALA A 217 12.20 -3.68 1.91
CA ALA A 217 12.73 -4.20 0.65
C ALA A 217 13.70 -3.20 0.00
N SER A 218 13.29 -1.93 -0.11
CA SER A 218 14.13 -0.86 -0.67
C SER A 218 15.43 -0.67 0.11
N SER A 219 15.40 -0.76 1.45
CA SER A 219 16.60 -0.67 2.28
C SER A 219 17.51 -1.89 2.18
N THR A 220 16.94 -3.08 1.99
CA THR A 220 17.70 -4.34 1.87
C THR A 220 18.39 -4.46 0.52
N PHE A 221 17.73 -3.98 -0.55
CA PHE A 221 18.34 -3.86 -1.88
C PHE A 221 19.26 -2.65 -2.02
N GLY A 222 19.39 -1.81 -0.99
CA GLY A 222 20.31 -0.66 -1.00
C GLY A 222 21.78 -1.06 -1.14
N SER A 223 22.15 -2.30 -0.83
CA SER A 223 23.51 -2.82 -1.05
C SER A 223 23.79 -3.26 -2.49
N MET A 224 22.79 -3.28 -3.37
CA MET A 224 22.91 -3.71 -4.77
C MET A 224 23.08 -2.51 -5.71
N ASP A 225 23.59 -2.77 -6.92
CA ASP A 225 23.60 -1.79 -8.00
C ASP A 225 22.22 -1.21 -8.26
N ALA A 226 22.17 0.08 -8.60
CA ALA A 226 20.93 0.83 -8.78
C ALA A 226 20.00 0.19 -9.83
N GLU A 227 20.55 -0.37 -10.92
CA GLU A 227 19.78 -1.07 -11.95
C GLU A 227 19.18 -2.39 -11.42
N VAL A 228 19.95 -3.17 -10.67
CA VAL A 228 19.49 -4.44 -10.07
C VAL A 228 18.40 -4.18 -9.03
N ARG A 229 18.57 -3.15 -8.19
CA ARG A 229 17.57 -2.71 -7.21
C ARG A 229 16.27 -2.27 -7.88
N ALA A 230 16.36 -1.48 -8.94
CA ALA A 230 15.17 -1.02 -9.68
C ALA A 230 14.40 -2.21 -10.27
N VAL A 231 15.10 -3.17 -10.89
CA VAL A 231 14.49 -4.38 -11.45
C VAL A 231 13.89 -5.25 -10.35
N ALA A 232 14.57 -5.45 -9.21
CA ALA A 232 14.06 -6.23 -8.09
C ALA A 232 12.77 -5.63 -7.48
N LEU A 233 12.73 -4.31 -7.28
CA LEU A 233 11.53 -3.62 -6.79
C LEU A 233 10.39 -3.63 -7.81
N ALA A 234 10.70 -3.54 -9.10
CA ALA A 234 9.70 -3.66 -10.17
C ALA A 234 9.11 -5.08 -10.22
N LEU A 235 9.95 -6.12 -10.15
CA LEU A 235 9.52 -7.52 -10.08
C LEU A 235 8.65 -7.79 -8.85
N MET A 236 9.07 -7.28 -7.68
CA MET A 236 8.30 -7.39 -6.45
C MET A 236 6.91 -6.76 -6.58
N ASN A 237 6.81 -5.57 -7.18
CA ASN A 237 5.51 -4.93 -7.41
C ASN A 237 4.68 -5.66 -8.47
N ALA A 238 5.28 -6.11 -9.57
CA ALA A 238 4.56 -6.81 -10.64
C ALA A 238 3.98 -8.14 -10.13
N LEU A 239 4.81 -8.99 -9.51
CA LEU A 239 4.39 -10.27 -8.96
C LEU A 239 3.49 -10.09 -7.74
N GLY A 240 3.73 -9.05 -6.93
CA GLY A 240 2.88 -8.71 -5.80
C GLY A 240 1.44 -8.42 -6.21
N ASN A 241 1.25 -7.64 -7.29
CA ASN A 241 -0.10 -7.30 -7.77
C ASN A 241 -0.83 -8.47 -8.44
N LEU A 242 -0.13 -9.51 -8.92
CA LEU A 242 -0.80 -10.75 -9.38
C LEU A 242 -1.65 -11.37 -8.28
N ALA A 243 -1.33 -11.10 -7.01
CA ALA A 243 -2.11 -11.59 -5.89
C ALA A 243 -3.55 -11.06 -5.84
N GLN A 244 -3.79 -9.89 -6.40
CA GLN A 244 -5.13 -9.31 -6.44
C GLN A 244 -6.08 -10.10 -7.36
N ILE A 245 -5.52 -10.85 -8.32
CA ILE A 245 -6.32 -11.68 -9.25
C ILE A 245 -7.06 -12.76 -8.47
N TYR A 246 -6.38 -13.52 -7.61
CA TYR A 246 -7.04 -14.53 -6.79
C TYR A 246 -7.81 -13.89 -5.61
N GLY A 247 -7.34 -12.74 -5.10
CA GLY A 247 -8.02 -12.00 -4.03
C GLY A 247 -9.43 -11.55 -4.41
N ALA A 248 -9.69 -11.28 -5.69
CA ALA A 248 -11.02 -10.91 -6.19
C ALA A 248 -12.04 -12.05 -6.08
N TYR A 249 -11.59 -13.31 -5.98
CA TYR A 249 -12.46 -14.48 -5.85
C TYR A 249 -12.61 -14.96 -4.40
N LEU A 250 -11.98 -14.28 -3.44
CA LEU A 250 -11.97 -14.72 -2.03
C LEU A 250 -13.29 -14.50 -1.29
N PHE A 251 -14.16 -13.62 -1.80
CA PHE A 251 -15.44 -13.25 -1.18
C PHE A 251 -16.62 -13.57 -2.10
N PRO A 252 -16.93 -14.86 -2.36
CA PRO A 252 -18.12 -15.22 -3.11
C PRO A 252 -19.38 -14.76 -2.38
N SER A 253 -20.38 -14.30 -3.15
CA SER A 253 -21.67 -13.84 -2.63
C SER A 253 -22.42 -14.92 -1.84
N ASP A 254 -22.15 -16.18 -2.14
CA ASP A 254 -22.81 -17.36 -1.53
C ASP A 254 -22.41 -17.57 -0.06
N ASP A 255 -21.26 -17.03 0.38
CA ASP A 255 -20.77 -17.11 1.76
C ASP A 255 -21.22 -15.93 2.64
N ALA A 256 -22.07 -15.03 2.10
CA ALA A 256 -22.66 -13.96 2.88
C ALA A 256 -23.54 -14.54 4.02
N PRO A 257 -23.60 -13.91 5.20
CA PRO A 257 -22.97 -12.64 5.61
C PRO A 257 -21.66 -12.83 6.41
N LYS A 258 -21.20 -14.05 6.65
CA LYS A 258 -20.02 -14.31 7.50
C LYS A 258 -18.72 -14.37 6.72
N TYR A 259 -18.76 -14.68 5.42
CA TYR A 259 -17.59 -14.77 4.54
C TYR A 259 -16.44 -15.60 5.15
N LEU A 260 -16.78 -16.72 5.80
CA LEU A 260 -15.84 -17.51 6.61
C LEU A 260 -14.68 -18.06 5.77
N MET A 261 -14.95 -18.44 4.51
CA MET A 261 -13.91 -18.90 3.59
C MET A 261 -12.92 -17.77 3.28
N GLY A 262 -13.41 -16.58 2.95
CA GLY A 262 -12.58 -15.40 2.66
C GLY A 262 -11.69 -15.01 3.83
N PHE A 263 -12.27 -14.87 5.03
CA PHE A 263 -11.49 -14.53 6.23
C PHE A 263 -10.55 -15.67 6.67
N GLY A 264 -10.93 -16.93 6.48
CA GLY A 264 -10.07 -18.08 6.77
C GLY A 264 -8.84 -18.12 5.86
N VAL A 265 -9.03 -17.91 4.54
CA VAL A 265 -7.93 -17.85 3.58
C VAL A 265 -7.05 -16.63 3.86
N ILE A 266 -7.61 -15.45 4.14
CA ILE A 266 -6.82 -14.27 4.55
C ILE A 266 -5.98 -14.58 5.79
N SER A 267 -6.56 -15.20 6.81
CA SER A 267 -5.84 -15.53 8.05
C SER A 267 -4.68 -16.50 7.78
N GLY A 268 -4.89 -17.52 6.95
CA GLY A 268 -3.84 -18.47 6.56
C GLY A 268 -2.72 -17.82 5.77
N ILE A 269 -3.06 -16.97 4.81
CA ILE A 269 -2.07 -16.25 3.99
C ILE A 269 -1.30 -15.23 4.88
N LEU A 270 -1.99 -14.47 5.75
CA LEU A 270 -1.33 -13.57 6.73
C LEU A 270 -0.37 -14.32 7.66
N GLY A 271 -0.77 -15.48 8.18
CA GLY A 271 0.08 -16.33 9.01
C GLY A 271 1.33 -16.82 8.28
N PHE A 272 1.20 -17.21 7.01
CA PHE A 272 2.36 -17.53 6.17
C PHE A 272 3.30 -16.32 6.02
N SER A 273 2.76 -15.11 5.82
CA SER A 273 3.58 -13.91 5.74
C SER A 273 4.31 -13.57 7.04
N VAL A 274 3.68 -13.78 8.21
CA VAL A 274 4.37 -13.63 9.50
C VAL A 274 5.63 -14.48 9.54
N CYS A 275 5.54 -15.76 9.14
CA CYS A 275 6.69 -16.65 9.07
C CYS A 275 7.75 -16.15 8.06
N VAL A 276 7.34 -15.72 6.87
CA VAL A 276 8.25 -15.21 5.84
C VAL A 276 9.02 -13.98 6.32
N TYR A 277 8.36 -12.99 6.94
CA TYR A 277 9.02 -11.78 7.43
C TYR A 277 9.90 -12.03 8.66
N ILE A 278 9.56 -12.99 9.52
CA ILE A 278 10.44 -13.42 10.62
C ILE A 278 11.71 -14.09 10.06
N VAL A 279 11.56 -15.00 9.11
CA VAL A 279 12.70 -15.66 8.44
C VAL A 279 13.57 -14.63 7.73
N MET A 280 12.96 -13.71 6.99
CA MET A 280 13.68 -12.61 6.34
C MET A 280 14.39 -11.70 7.34
N HIS A 281 13.77 -11.40 8.48
CA HIS A 281 14.39 -10.63 9.54
C HIS A 281 15.66 -11.30 10.08
N VAL A 282 15.62 -12.62 10.30
CA VAL A 282 16.78 -13.40 10.80
C VAL A 282 17.87 -13.49 9.74
N LEU A 283 17.50 -13.81 8.48
CA LEU A 283 18.48 -14.01 7.42
C LEU A 283 19.18 -12.71 6.99
N VAL A 284 18.44 -11.60 6.90
CA VAL A 284 19.03 -10.28 6.60
C VAL A 284 19.99 -9.84 7.71
N ARG A 285 19.73 -10.21 8.97
CA ARG A 285 20.65 -9.94 10.09
C ARG A 285 21.90 -10.81 10.09
N ARG A 286 21.78 -12.09 9.70
CA ARG A 286 22.93 -13.02 9.57
C ARG A 286 23.86 -12.65 8.42
N TRP A 287 23.38 -11.84 7.48
CA TRP A 287 24.08 -11.47 6.25
C TRP A 287 24.46 -9.98 6.22
N LYS A 288 24.70 -9.37 7.39
CA LYS A 288 25.46 -8.11 7.45
C LYS A 288 26.94 -8.46 7.24
N PRO A 289 27.57 -8.09 6.11
CA PRO A 289 29.02 -8.21 5.95
C PRO A 289 29.76 -7.35 6.99
#